data_AF-A0A538SL77-F1
#
_entry.id   AF-A0A538SL77-F1
#
_cell.length_a   1.000
_cell.length_b   1.000
_cell.length_c   1.000
_cell.angle_alpha   90.00
_cell.angle_beta   90.00
_cell.angle_gamma   90.00
#
_symmetry.space_group_name_H-M   'P 1'
#
loop_
_entity.id
_entity.type
_entity.pdbx_description
1 polymer ?
#
loop_
_entity_poly.entity_id
_entity_poly.type
_entity_poly.pdbx_seq_one_letter_code
_entity_poly.pdbx_strand_id
1 'polypeptide(L)'
;MIQGGMRGASILAPLAGAVLIVLALLGANGCQRKVRYTPPRVESTAADEDSSAIVLRRAQEQWEAGDSPESAAEMSAQALFEELRDLPPSEWSDRASAVFDSLAIGAEIAGGACGLAVNFFQRSDPTAGSWPYVFWCGAKGPVYQKVEGRGMKLGSFLARGLATGVRQSPERGAAALYSRHGTGGQQPVLMVWEAPGRSDQLKLIQTLGPDSLGGVGTGEFETTADTVIDLVARTYRQHALFDECATCPHVYVVHRFRWVARGFERVEQNPVPSPYSTFVEFIEALRAGDLGAAGRVADPSLIEKARHLDWGKPAGAWRIAPAADETPQRMVFFRGEKESYRVQFEQRGADFVITDFEAVSRSVE
;
A
#
# COMPACT_ATOMS: atom_id res chain seq x y z
N MET A 1 58.64 -49.08 -0.32
CA MET A 1 58.84 -49.10 1.15
C MET A 1 57.94 -48.01 1.72
N ILE A 2 56.90 -48.19 2.53
CA ILE A 2 56.30 -49.24 3.39
C ILE A 2 54.79 -48.86 3.38
N GLN A 3 53.85 -49.65 2.86
CA GLN A 3 53.07 -50.72 3.50
C GLN A 3 52.24 -50.35 4.76
N GLY A 4 50.92 -50.54 4.70
CA GLY A 4 49.97 -50.64 5.83
C GLY A 4 48.83 -49.61 5.79
N GLY A 5 47.54 -49.92 5.85
CA GLY A 5 46.82 -51.17 6.09
C GLY A 5 45.60 -50.93 7.01
N MET A 6 44.42 -51.40 6.56
CA MET A 6 43.18 -51.72 7.31
C MET A 6 42.32 -50.57 7.87
N ARG A 7 41.07 -50.41 7.38
CA ARG A 7 39.81 -51.15 7.66
C ARG A 7 39.18 -50.83 9.02
N GLY A 8 37.98 -50.25 8.98
CA GLY A 8 37.03 -50.21 10.09
C GLY A 8 35.67 -49.74 9.59
N ALA A 9 34.77 -50.69 9.33
CA ALA A 9 33.37 -50.43 9.00
C ALA A 9 32.57 -50.02 10.25
N SER A 10 31.54 -49.18 10.08
CA SER A 10 30.40 -49.12 10.99
C SER A 10 29.15 -48.76 10.19
N ILE A 11 28.46 -49.82 9.78
CA ILE A 11 27.05 -49.81 9.38
C ILE A 11 26.27 -49.82 10.68
N LEU A 12 25.40 -48.82 10.92
CA LEU A 12 24.19 -48.88 11.75
C LEU A 12 23.59 -47.47 11.89
N ALA A 13 22.51 -47.18 11.14
CA ALA A 13 21.30 -46.49 11.63
C ALA A 13 20.42 -46.01 10.47
N PRO A 14 19.40 -46.78 10.04
CA PRO A 14 18.26 -46.21 9.33
C PRO A 14 16.97 -46.61 10.03
N LEU A 15 16.62 -45.98 11.17
CA LEU A 15 15.32 -46.24 11.82
C LEU A 15 14.74 -45.05 12.62
N ALA A 16 15.21 -43.82 12.37
CA ALA A 16 14.66 -42.61 13.01
C ALA A 16 13.83 -41.71 12.07
N GLY A 17 13.88 -41.93 10.74
CA GLY A 17 13.24 -41.05 9.76
C GLY A 17 11.76 -41.29 9.49
N ALA A 18 11.23 -42.48 9.83
CA ALA A 18 9.86 -42.85 9.43
C ALA A 18 8.77 -42.40 10.42
N VAL A 19 9.11 -42.10 11.69
CA VAL A 19 8.11 -41.71 12.72
C VAL A 19 7.80 -40.21 12.70
N LEU A 20 8.70 -39.36 12.20
CA LEU A 20 8.49 -37.92 12.10
C LEU A 20 7.55 -37.50 10.96
N ILE A 21 7.36 -38.32 9.93
CA ILE A 21 6.47 -38.02 8.80
C ILE A 21 5.00 -38.29 9.14
N VAL A 22 4.71 -39.27 10.01
CA VAL A 22 3.32 -39.61 10.40
C VAL A 22 2.73 -38.58 11.38
N LEU A 23 3.56 -37.96 12.23
CA LEU A 23 3.11 -36.88 13.13
C LEU A 23 2.91 -35.54 12.43
N ALA A 24 3.54 -35.29 11.29
CA ALA A 24 3.32 -34.09 10.48
C ALA A 24 1.99 -34.12 9.70
N LEU A 25 1.45 -35.30 9.40
CA LEU A 25 0.20 -35.46 8.63
C LEU A 25 -1.07 -35.34 9.49
N LEU A 26 -0.98 -35.44 10.81
CA LEU A 26 -2.13 -35.29 11.72
C LEU A 26 -2.38 -33.83 12.17
N GLY A 27 -1.45 -32.91 11.89
CA GLY A 27 -1.57 -31.48 12.21
C GLY A 27 -2.21 -30.61 11.12
N ALA A 28 -2.48 -31.16 9.94
CA ALA A 28 -3.04 -30.42 8.80
C ALA A 28 -4.58 -30.41 8.73
N ASN A 29 -5.27 -30.90 9.77
CA ASN A 29 -6.68 -30.60 9.97
C ASN A 29 -6.81 -29.20 10.57
N GLY A 30 -6.48 -28.19 9.76
CA GLY A 30 -6.77 -26.80 10.08
C GLY A 30 -8.24 -26.68 10.47
N CYS A 31 -8.51 -26.04 11.60
CA CYS A 31 -9.87 -25.73 12.03
C CYS A 31 -10.61 -25.03 10.88
N GLN A 32 -11.42 -25.77 10.12
CA GLN A 32 -12.41 -25.21 9.24
C GLN A 32 -13.49 -24.60 10.13
N ARG A 33 -13.26 -23.34 10.52
CA ARG A 33 -14.24 -22.54 11.23
C ARG A 33 -15.36 -22.24 10.25
N LYS A 34 -16.34 -23.14 10.16
CA LYS A 34 -17.55 -22.94 9.36
C LYS A 34 -18.37 -21.85 10.03
N VAL A 35 -18.18 -20.60 9.59
CA VAL A 35 -18.94 -19.46 10.08
C VAL A 35 -20.38 -19.64 9.63
N ARG A 36 -21.31 -19.63 10.60
CA ARG A 36 -22.74 -19.78 10.33
C ARG A 36 -23.34 -18.38 10.33
N TYR A 37 -23.85 -17.96 9.19
CA TYR A 37 -24.63 -16.74 9.08
C TYR A 37 -25.75 -16.75 10.13
N THR A 38 -25.78 -15.72 10.98
CA THR A 38 -26.87 -15.52 11.94
C THR A 38 -27.61 -14.27 11.48
N PRO A 39 -28.79 -14.39 10.86
CA PRO A 39 -29.55 -13.22 10.44
C PRO A 39 -29.84 -12.33 11.66
N PRO A 40 -29.94 -11.01 11.48
CA PRO A 40 -30.39 -10.12 12.54
C PRO A 40 -31.76 -10.61 13.04
N ARG A 41 -31.88 -10.75 14.36
CA ARG A 41 -33.06 -11.30 15.04
C ARG A 41 -34.22 -10.32 14.91
N VAL A 42 -34.98 -10.41 13.81
CA VAL A 42 -36.26 -9.73 13.70
C VAL A 42 -37.30 -10.67 14.31
N GLU A 43 -37.88 -10.27 15.44
CA GLU A 43 -39.10 -10.87 15.96
C GLU A 43 -40.24 -10.54 14.99
N SER A 44 -40.39 -11.32 13.92
CA SER A 44 -41.58 -11.26 13.08
C SER A 44 -41.88 -12.62 12.48
N THR A 45 -42.95 -13.24 12.99
CA THR A 45 -43.51 -14.50 12.54
C THR A 45 -44.30 -14.30 11.24
N ALA A 46 -43.59 -14.09 10.13
CA ALA A 46 -44.09 -14.24 8.76
C ALA A 46 -42.89 -14.15 7.79
N ALA A 47 -42.12 -15.24 7.67
CA ALA A 47 -41.00 -15.30 6.74
C ALA A 47 -41.50 -15.77 5.37
N ASP A 48 -41.70 -14.84 4.45
CA ASP A 48 -41.23 -15.08 3.07
C ASP A 48 -39.74 -15.42 3.21
N GLU A 49 -39.26 -16.49 2.58
CA GLU A 49 -37.83 -16.83 2.61
C GLU A 49 -37.01 -15.58 2.24
N ASP A 50 -36.19 -15.09 3.18
CA ASP A 50 -35.35 -13.89 3.00
C ASP A 50 -34.54 -14.02 1.70
N SER A 51 -35.01 -13.35 0.65
CA SER A 51 -34.44 -13.45 -0.68
C SER A 51 -32.98 -12.99 -0.68
N SER A 52 -32.62 -12.02 0.18
CA SER A 52 -31.25 -11.56 0.41
C SER A 52 -30.35 -12.66 0.98
N ALA A 53 -30.81 -13.41 1.98
CA ALA A 53 -30.03 -14.49 2.60
C ALA A 53 -29.72 -15.62 1.58
N ILE A 54 -30.65 -15.90 0.66
CA ILE A 54 -30.43 -16.86 -0.42
C ILE A 54 -29.36 -16.34 -1.39
N VAL A 55 -29.41 -15.06 -1.78
CA VAL A 55 -28.41 -14.46 -2.68
C VAL A 55 -27.03 -14.44 -2.02
N LEU A 56 -26.93 -14.05 -0.74
CA LEU A 56 -25.67 -14.03 0.02
C LEU A 56 -25.05 -15.42 0.13
N ARG A 57 -25.85 -16.45 0.43
CA ARG A 57 -25.37 -17.84 0.48
C ARG A 57 -24.85 -18.31 -0.88
N ARG A 58 -25.57 -18.00 -1.97
CA ARG A 58 -25.10 -18.33 -3.33
C ARG A 58 -23.81 -17.62 -3.68
N ALA A 59 -23.66 -16.35 -3.29
CA ALA A 59 -22.42 -15.60 -3.48
C ALA A 59 -21.25 -16.26 -2.72
N GLN A 60 -21.48 -16.68 -1.47
CA GLN A 60 -20.49 -17.41 -0.67
C GLN A 60 -20.08 -18.74 -1.35
N GLU A 61 -21.04 -19.55 -1.80
CA GLU A 61 -20.79 -20.81 -2.49
C GLU A 61 -19.93 -20.61 -3.75
N GLN A 62 -20.13 -19.51 -4.48
CA GLN A 62 -19.31 -19.20 -5.67
C GLN A 62 -17.89 -18.75 -5.32
N TRP A 63 -17.72 -17.98 -4.24
CA TRP A 63 -16.39 -17.63 -3.74
C TRP A 63 -15.61 -18.86 -3.26
N GLU A 64 -16.30 -19.82 -2.65
CA GLU A 64 -15.73 -21.09 -2.20
C GLU A 64 -15.36 -22.01 -3.38
N ALA A 65 -16.20 -22.04 -4.44
CA ALA A 65 -15.92 -22.82 -5.64
C ALA A 65 -14.74 -22.26 -6.46
N GLY A 66 -14.58 -20.93 -6.53
CA GLY A 66 -13.48 -20.27 -7.25
C GLY A 66 -13.60 -20.26 -8.78
N ASP A 67 -14.65 -20.88 -9.35
CA ASP A 67 -14.81 -21.02 -10.80
C ASP A 67 -15.25 -19.72 -11.51
N SER A 68 -15.96 -18.83 -10.80
CA SER A 68 -16.44 -17.56 -11.37
C SER A 68 -16.39 -16.40 -10.35
N PRO A 69 -15.18 -15.91 -9.99
CA PRO A 69 -15.03 -14.83 -9.01
C PRO A 69 -15.73 -13.52 -9.39
N GLU A 70 -15.86 -13.24 -10.67
CA GLU A 70 -16.56 -12.05 -11.16
C GLU A 70 -18.07 -12.12 -10.92
N SER A 71 -18.69 -13.28 -11.18
CA SER A 71 -20.11 -13.49 -10.89
C SER A 71 -20.36 -13.48 -9.38
N ALA A 72 -19.43 -14.04 -8.60
CA ALA A 72 -19.49 -14.00 -7.14
C ALA A 72 -19.44 -12.56 -6.60
N ALA A 73 -18.57 -11.71 -7.17
CA ALA A 73 -18.50 -10.30 -6.83
C ALA A 73 -19.78 -9.54 -7.20
N GLU A 74 -20.36 -9.80 -8.38
CA GLU A 74 -21.62 -9.17 -8.81
C GLU A 74 -22.78 -9.53 -7.88
N MET A 75 -22.92 -10.81 -7.50
CA MET A 75 -23.94 -11.23 -6.53
C MET A 75 -23.71 -10.64 -5.15
N SER A 76 -22.44 -10.55 -4.70
CA SER A 76 -22.09 -9.91 -3.43
C SER A 76 -22.47 -8.43 -3.42
N ALA A 77 -22.23 -7.73 -4.54
CA ALA A 77 -22.60 -6.33 -4.70
C ALA A 77 -24.13 -6.14 -4.72
N GLN A 78 -24.86 -6.99 -5.46
CA GLN A 78 -26.33 -6.93 -5.50
C GLN A 78 -26.95 -7.21 -4.12
N ALA A 79 -26.44 -8.21 -3.40
CA ALA A 79 -26.93 -8.51 -2.07
C ALA A 79 -26.66 -7.37 -1.09
N LEU A 80 -25.45 -6.79 -1.12
CA LEU A 80 -25.15 -5.61 -0.31
C LEU A 80 -26.07 -4.44 -0.67
N PHE A 81 -26.34 -4.21 -1.96
CA PHE A 81 -27.27 -3.16 -2.37
C PHE A 81 -28.65 -3.28 -1.71
N GLU A 82 -29.24 -4.48 -1.68
CA GLU A 82 -30.53 -4.71 -1.00
C GLU A 82 -30.43 -4.44 0.50
N GLU A 83 -29.33 -4.83 1.14
CA GLU A 83 -29.06 -4.58 2.56
C GLU A 83 -28.91 -3.08 2.89
N LEU A 84 -28.30 -2.30 1.99
CA LEU A 84 -28.06 -0.87 2.19
C LEU A 84 -29.29 0.00 1.93
N ARG A 85 -30.28 -0.51 1.18
CA ARG A 85 -31.45 0.28 0.72
C ARG A 85 -32.25 0.89 1.86
N ASP A 86 -32.36 0.16 2.96
CA ASP A 86 -33.19 0.55 4.10
C ASP A 86 -32.36 1.16 5.24
N LEU A 87 -31.08 1.43 5.01
CA LEU A 87 -30.14 1.98 5.99
C LEU A 87 -29.68 3.40 5.63
N PRO A 88 -29.46 4.27 6.64
CA PRO A 88 -28.86 5.57 6.39
C PRO A 88 -27.40 5.41 5.91
N PRO A 89 -26.89 6.31 5.03
CA PRO A 89 -25.53 6.20 4.50
C PRO A 89 -24.41 6.18 5.54
N SER A 90 -24.66 6.73 6.73
CA SER A 90 -23.73 6.68 7.86
C SER A 90 -23.48 5.27 8.39
N GLU A 91 -24.37 4.31 8.12
CA GLU A 91 -24.27 2.93 8.60
C GLU A 91 -23.76 1.95 7.53
N TRP A 92 -23.53 2.42 6.29
CA TRP A 92 -23.23 1.54 5.17
C TRP A 92 -21.90 0.77 5.34
N SER A 93 -20.84 1.42 5.81
CA SER A 93 -19.53 0.78 6.03
C SER A 93 -19.59 -0.32 7.09
N ASP A 94 -20.27 -0.06 8.20
CA ASP A 94 -20.43 -1.00 9.31
C ASP A 94 -21.30 -2.19 8.87
N ARG A 95 -22.39 -1.93 8.14
CA ARG A 95 -23.25 -2.98 7.59
C ARG A 95 -22.48 -3.87 6.61
N ALA A 96 -21.77 -3.26 5.65
CA ALA A 96 -20.98 -4.01 4.67
C ALA A 96 -19.95 -4.93 5.34
N SER A 97 -19.24 -4.40 6.35
CA SER A 97 -18.24 -5.16 7.10
C SER A 97 -18.89 -6.35 7.82
N ALA A 98 -20.00 -6.10 8.55
CA ALA A 98 -20.72 -7.15 9.27
C ALA A 98 -21.26 -8.25 8.34
N VAL A 99 -21.79 -7.89 7.17
CA VAL A 99 -22.33 -8.85 6.19
C VAL A 99 -21.21 -9.74 5.67
N PHE A 100 -20.10 -9.18 5.18
CA PHE A 100 -19.05 -10.00 4.56
C PHE A 100 -18.22 -10.80 5.58
N ASP A 101 -18.00 -10.27 6.78
CA ASP A 101 -17.37 -11.02 7.86
C ASP A 101 -18.20 -12.27 8.24
N SER A 102 -19.53 -12.13 8.28
CA SER A 102 -20.43 -13.25 8.61
C SER A 102 -20.47 -14.36 7.55
N LEU A 103 -20.11 -14.02 6.30
CA LEU A 103 -20.10 -14.92 5.15
C LEU A 103 -18.70 -15.40 4.78
N ALA A 104 -17.68 -14.96 5.52
CA ALA A 104 -16.27 -15.20 5.23
C ALA A 104 -15.82 -14.77 3.81
N ILE A 105 -16.52 -13.81 3.20
CA ILE A 105 -16.16 -13.22 1.91
C ILE A 105 -15.02 -12.22 2.12
N GLY A 106 -13.99 -12.27 1.29
CA GLY A 106 -12.90 -11.30 1.32
C GLY A 106 -13.37 -9.96 0.74
N ALA A 107 -13.30 -8.90 1.54
CA ALA A 107 -13.62 -7.55 1.08
C ALA A 107 -12.72 -6.51 1.77
N GLU A 108 -12.27 -5.53 1.01
CA GLU A 108 -11.75 -4.27 1.53
C GLU A 108 -12.85 -3.22 1.40
N ILE A 109 -13.12 -2.48 2.47
CA ILE A 109 -14.22 -1.52 2.53
C ILE A 109 -13.65 -0.16 2.90
N ALA A 110 -14.02 0.87 2.14
CA ALA A 110 -13.74 2.26 2.49
C ALA A 110 -14.98 3.10 2.18
N GLY A 111 -15.44 3.92 3.12
CA GLY A 111 -16.66 4.70 2.97
C GLY A 111 -16.53 6.12 3.51
N GLY A 112 -17.46 6.96 3.10
CA GLY A 112 -17.57 8.35 3.52
C GLY A 112 -19.01 8.85 3.41
N ALA A 113 -19.21 10.16 3.47
CA ALA A 113 -20.54 10.76 3.38
C ALA A 113 -21.22 10.37 2.05
N CYS A 114 -22.23 9.51 2.14
CA CYS A 114 -23.03 9.09 0.99
C CYS A 114 -22.23 8.38 -0.13
N GLY A 115 -21.19 7.64 0.25
CA GLY A 115 -20.48 6.77 -0.68
C GLY A 115 -19.70 5.66 0.03
N LEU A 116 -19.57 4.53 -0.63
CA LEU A 116 -18.90 3.33 -0.14
C LEU A 116 -18.21 2.65 -1.33
N ALA A 117 -16.91 2.39 -1.22
CA ALA A 117 -16.21 1.47 -2.10
C ALA A 117 -16.02 0.13 -1.40
N VAL A 118 -16.29 -0.94 -2.13
CA VAL A 118 -16.05 -2.32 -1.70
C VAL A 118 -15.24 -3.02 -2.78
N ASN A 119 -14.10 -3.58 -2.39
CA ASN A 119 -13.23 -4.34 -3.27
C ASN A 119 -13.26 -5.81 -2.85
N PHE A 120 -14.02 -6.61 -3.60
CA PHE A 120 -14.19 -8.04 -3.31
C PHE A 120 -12.97 -8.83 -3.75
N PHE A 121 -12.64 -9.89 -3.03
CA PHE A 121 -11.59 -10.84 -3.41
C PHE A 121 -11.84 -12.22 -2.77
N GLN A 122 -11.20 -13.24 -3.32
CA GLN A 122 -11.27 -14.58 -2.78
C GLN A 122 -10.38 -14.68 -1.54
N ARG A 123 -10.94 -14.97 -0.36
CA ARG A 123 -10.17 -14.99 0.90
C ARG A 123 -9.08 -16.07 0.92
N SER A 124 -9.32 -17.21 0.27
CA SER A 124 -8.36 -18.31 0.14
C SER A 124 -7.22 -18.01 -0.83
N ASP A 125 -7.44 -17.10 -1.78
CA ASP A 125 -6.43 -16.63 -2.72
C ASP A 125 -6.65 -15.14 -3.05
N PRO A 126 -6.17 -14.22 -2.20
CA PRO A 126 -6.27 -12.79 -2.46
C PRO A 126 -5.50 -12.34 -3.73
N THR A 127 -4.65 -13.22 -4.28
CA THR A 127 -3.87 -12.92 -5.49
C THR A 127 -4.62 -13.26 -6.78
N ALA A 128 -5.72 -14.03 -6.70
CA ALA A 128 -6.59 -14.37 -7.84
C ALA A 128 -7.23 -13.14 -8.50
N GLY A 129 -7.22 -12.01 -7.79
CA GLY A 129 -7.70 -10.73 -8.27
C GLY A 129 -8.61 -10.07 -7.26
N SER A 130 -9.08 -8.88 -7.64
CA SER A 130 -10.03 -8.11 -6.86
C SER A 130 -11.05 -7.46 -7.78
N TRP A 131 -12.28 -7.25 -7.30
CA TRP A 131 -13.42 -6.78 -8.09
C TRP A 131 -14.08 -5.60 -7.37
N PRO A 132 -13.71 -4.36 -7.73
CA PRO A 132 -14.19 -3.18 -7.02
C PRO A 132 -15.56 -2.71 -7.50
N TYR A 133 -16.37 -2.30 -6.54
CA TYR A 133 -17.67 -1.68 -6.70
C TYR A 133 -17.75 -0.41 -5.87
N VAL A 134 -18.48 0.58 -6.38
CA VAL A 134 -18.82 1.79 -5.64
C VAL A 134 -20.34 1.84 -5.46
N PHE A 135 -20.78 2.22 -4.26
CA PHE A 135 -22.16 2.47 -3.87
C PHE A 135 -22.27 3.94 -3.45
N TRP A 136 -23.34 4.61 -3.82
CA TRP A 136 -23.58 6.01 -3.43
C TRP A 136 -25.08 6.30 -3.40
N CYS A 137 -25.49 7.41 -2.78
CA CYS A 137 -26.91 7.75 -2.78
C CYS A 137 -27.31 8.33 -4.14
N GLY A 138 -28.19 7.62 -4.82
CA GLY A 138 -28.92 8.10 -5.98
C GLY A 138 -30.18 8.88 -5.58
N ALA A 139 -30.89 9.38 -6.58
CA ALA A 139 -32.11 10.17 -6.35
C ALA A 139 -33.28 9.36 -5.74
N LYS A 140 -33.27 8.03 -5.90
CA LYS A 140 -34.36 7.13 -5.48
C LYS A 140 -33.94 6.09 -4.42
N GLY A 141 -32.75 6.24 -3.84
CA GLY A 141 -32.13 5.24 -2.97
C GLY A 141 -30.66 5.05 -3.33
N PRO A 142 -29.96 4.08 -2.72
CA PRO A 142 -28.61 3.75 -3.15
C PRO A 142 -28.59 3.38 -4.64
N VAL A 143 -27.42 3.49 -5.24
CA VAL A 143 -27.08 2.93 -6.55
C VAL A 143 -25.67 2.38 -6.44
N TYR A 144 -25.33 1.44 -7.31
CA TYR A 144 -24.00 0.83 -7.31
C TYR A 144 -23.52 0.55 -8.73
N GLN A 145 -22.21 0.50 -8.88
CA GLN A 145 -21.57 0.26 -10.16
C GLN A 145 -20.23 -0.45 -9.96
N LYS A 146 -19.94 -1.41 -10.84
CA LYS A 146 -18.60 -1.98 -10.99
C LYS A 146 -17.65 -0.93 -11.55
N VAL A 147 -16.48 -0.77 -10.94
CA VAL A 147 -15.50 0.23 -11.37
C VAL A 147 -14.17 -0.40 -11.75
N GLU A 148 -13.27 0.40 -12.32
CA GLU A 148 -11.87 0.04 -12.53
C GLU A 148 -11.13 -0.15 -11.19
N GLY A 149 -10.00 -0.86 -11.22
CA GLY A 149 -9.24 -1.18 -10.00
C GLY A 149 -8.94 -2.67 -9.81
N ARG A 150 -9.33 -3.52 -10.77
CA ARG A 150 -9.12 -4.98 -10.69
C ARG A 150 -7.66 -5.34 -10.39
N GLY A 151 -7.47 -6.24 -9.42
CA GLY A 151 -6.17 -6.73 -8.98
C GLY A 151 -5.39 -5.73 -8.11
N MET A 152 -6.01 -4.62 -7.71
CA MET A 152 -5.44 -3.67 -6.76
C MET A 152 -6.13 -3.80 -5.41
N LYS A 153 -5.42 -3.39 -4.35
CA LYS A 153 -5.93 -3.31 -2.98
C LYS A 153 -6.52 -1.93 -2.74
N LEU A 154 -7.75 -1.85 -2.23
CA LEU A 154 -8.40 -0.60 -1.84
C LEU A 154 -7.80 -0.10 -0.52
N GLY A 155 -7.33 1.15 -0.52
CA GLY A 155 -6.79 1.81 0.66
C GLY A 155 -7.75 2.83 1.26
N SER A 156 -8.30 3.73 0.43
CA SER A 156 -9.21 4.78 0.90
C SER A 156 -10.20 5.19 -0.19
N PHE A 157 -11.30 5.82 0.23
CA PHE A 157 -12.37 6.26 -0.65
C PHE A 157 -12.99 7.56 -0.14
N LEU A 158 -13.35 8.44 -1.06
CA LEU A 158 -14.14 9.64 -0.78
C LEU A 158 -15.19 9.89 -1.85
N ALA A 159 -16.29 10.50 -1.43
CA ALA A 159 -17.36 10.99 -2.28
C ALA A 159 -17.52 12.51 -2.13
N ARG A 160 -17.76 13.21 -3.23
CA ARG A 160 -18.04 14.65 -3.27
C ARG A 160 -19.36 14.88 -3.99
N GLY A 161 -20.28 15.62 -3.37
CA GLY A 161 -21.54 16.03 -3.99
C GLY A 161 -22.52 14.88 -4.28
N LEU A 162 -22.26 13.64 -3.81
CA LEU A 162 -23.17 12.50 -4.01
C LEU A 162 -24.34 12.47 -3.01
N ALA A 163 -24.28 13.25 -1.92
CA ALA A 163 -25.36 13.37 -0.93
C ALA A 163 -26.70 13.84 -1.55
N THR A 164 -27.79 13.19 -1.13
CA THR A 164 -29.16 13.58 -1.53
C THR A 164 -29.53 14.94 -0.94
N GLY A 165 -30.30 15.75 -1.68
CA GLY A 165 -30.90 16.99 -1.17
C GLY A 165 -30.02 18.24 -1.20
N VAL A 166 -28.70 18.12 -1.42
CA VAL A 166 -27.86 19.29 -1.72
C VAL A 166 -28.23 19.78 -3.12
N ARG A 167 -28.59 21.06 -3.28
CA ARG A 167 -28.78 21.72 -4.57
C ARG A 167 -27.63 21.29 -5.49
N GLN A 168 -27.96 20.50 -6.51
CA GLN A 168 -27.06 19.86 -7.48
C GLN A 168 -25.68 20.51 -7.48
N SER A 169 -24.76 19.97 -6.66
CA SER A 169 -23.37 20.39 -6.77
C SER A 169 -22.95 20.05 -8.20
N PRO A 170 -22.39 20.99 -8.97
CA PRO A 170 -21.88 20.67 -10.30
C PRO A 170 -20.77 19.62 -10.25
N GLU A 171 -20.24 19.32 -9.06
CA GLU A 171 -19.08 18.46 -8.83
C GLU A 171 -19.46 17.17 -8.11
N ARG A 172 -20.32 16.35 -8.74
CA ARG A 172 -20.68 15.01 -8.26
C ARG A 172 -19.61 14.01 -8.68
N GLY A 173 -18.88 13.47 -7.72
CA GLY A 173 -17.82 12.52 -8.03
C GLY A 173 -17.40 11.66 -6.84
N ALA A 174 -16.58 10.68 -7.15
CA ALA A 174 -15.98 9.77 -6.19
C ALA A 174 -14.49 9.60 -6.52
N ALA A 175 -13.67 9.34 -5.52
CA ALA A 175 -12.27 9.04 -5.68
C ALA A 175 -11.90 7.85 -4.80
N ALA A 176 -11.14 6.91 -5.37
CA ALA A 176 -10.60 5.78 -4.64
C ALA A 176 -9.08 5.76 -4.78
N LEU A 177 -8.40 5.57 -3.66
CA LEU A 177 -6.98 5.32 -3.62
C LEU A 177 -6.77 3.82 -3.48
N TYR A 178 -6.14 3.24 -4.49
CA TYR A 178 -5.71 1.85 -4.50
C TYR A 178 -4.20 1.76 -4.27
N SER A 179 -3.74 0.59 -3.86
CA SER A 179 -2.34 0.18 -3.85
C SER A 179 -2.17 -1.06 -4.71
N ARG A 180 -1.11 -1.08 -5.54
CA ARG A 180 -0.66 -2.29 -6.24
C ARG A 180 0.75 -2.66 -5.81
N HIS A 181 1.07 -3.94 -5.81
CA HIS A 181 2.43 -4.37 -5.59
C HIS A 181 3.27 -4.13 -6.86
N GLY A 182 4.44 -3.51 -6.71
CA GLY A 182 5.38 -3.25 -7.80
C GLY A 182 6.82 -3.53 -7.39
N THR A 183 7.75 -3.33 -8.32
CA THR A 183 9.19 -3.42 -8.05
C THR A 183 9.56 -2.38 -6.99
N GLY A 184 9.96 -2.84 -5.81
CA GLY A 184 10.36 -1.98 -4.69
C GLY A 184 9.30 -1.78 -3.60
N GLY A 185 8.04 -2.18 -3.79
CA GLY A 185 7.02 -2.11 -2.74
C GLY A 185 5.62 -1.76 -3.24
N GLN A 186 4.79 -1.20 -2.34
CA GLN A 186 3.44 -0.76 -2.65
C GLN A 186 3.45 0.53 -3.46
N GLN A 187 2.67 0.60 -4.53
CA GLN A 187 2.56 1.77 -5.39
C GLN A 187 1.12 2.27 -5.36
N PRO A 188 0.88 3.54 -4.93
CA PRO A 188 -0.46 4.09 -4.93
C PRO A 188 -0.97 4.34 -6.36
N VAL A 189 -2.27 4.19 -6.56
CA VAL A 189 -3.00 4.52 -7.79
C VAL A 189 -4.30 5.21 -7.40
N LEU A 190 -4.49 6.45 -7.84
CA LEU A 190 -5.73 7.18 -7.65
C LEU A 190 -6.63 7.00 -8.87
N MET A 191 -7.91 6.72 -8.64
CA MET A 191 -8.94 6.77 -9.66
C MET A 191 -10.04 7.75 -9.24
N VAL A 192 -10.50 8.57 -10.17
CA VAL A 192 -11.53 9.58 -9.94
C VAL A 192 -12.64 9.41 -10.95
N TRP A 193 -13.87 9.30 -10.45
CA TRP A 193 -15.07 9.23 -11.26
C TRP A 193 -15.95 10.45 -11.06
N GLU A 194 -16.66 10.83 -12.12
CA GLU A 194 -17.64 11.91 -12.13
C GLU A 194 -19.01 11.36 -12.58
N ALA A 195 -20.08 11.83 -11.95
CA ALA A 195 -21.45 11.59 -12.38
C ALA A 195 -21.93 12.79 -13.23
N PRO A 196 -21.96 12.69 -14.58
CA PRO A 196 -22.29 13.83 -15.42
C PRO A 196 -23.77 14.23 -15.27
N GLY A 197 -24.00 15.47 -14.83
CA GLY A 197 -25.34 16.04 -14.68
C GLY A 197 -26.22 15.25 -13.71
N ARG A 198 -27.35 14.73 -14.22
CA ARG A 198 -28.31 13.92 -13.44
C ARG A 198 -28.11 12.41 -13.65
N SER A 199 -26.98 12.00 -14.23
CA SER A 199 -26.70 10.57 -14.39
C SER A 199 -26.48 9.91 -13.03
N ASP A 200 -26.98 8.68 -12.90
CA ASP A 200 -26.63 7.74 -11.83
C ASP A 200 -25.55 6.76 -12.30
N GLN A 201 -24.72 7.16 -13.28
CA GLN A 201 -23.52 6.42 -13.68
C GLN A 201 -22.28 7.25 -13.41
N LEU A 202 -21.28 6.60 -12.82
CA LEU A 202 -19.95 7.15 -12.61
C LEU A 202 -19.10 6.87 -13.85
N LYS A 203 -18.44 7.91 -14.37
CA LYS A 203 -17.48 7.80 -15.48
C LYS A 203 -16.08 8.09 -14.95
N LEU A 204 -15.13 7.22 -15.24
CA LEU A 204 -13.72 7.44 -14.91
C LEU A 204 -13.22 8.65 -15.70
N ILE A 205 -12.78 9.70 -14.99
CA ILE A 205 -12.27 10.94 -15.59
C ILE A 205 -10.78 11.14 -15.35
N GLN A 206 -10.20 10.49 -14.35
CA GLN A 206 -8.78 10.60 -14.04
C GLN A 206 -8.24 9.30 -13.46
N THR A 207 -7.02 8.96 -13.87
CA THR A 207 -6.19 7.97 -13.18
C THR A 207 -4.82 8.60 -12.93
N LEU A 208 -4.38 8.67 -11.68
CA LEU A 208 -3.00 9.02 -11.33
C LEU A 208 -2.29 7.75 -10.90
N GLY A 209 -1.41 7.26 -11.78
CA GLY A 209 -0.57 6.12 -11.49
C GLY A 209 0.68 6.49 -10.68
N PRO A 210 1.57 5.51 -10.44
CA PRO A 210 2.77 5.71 -9.64
C PRO A 210 3.70 6.77 -10.24
N ASP A 211 3.69 6.96 -11.56
CA ASP A 211 4.49 8.01 -12.18
C ASP A 211 4.03 9.42 -11.78
N SER A 212 2.72 9.62 -11.66
CA SER A 212 2.12 10.89 -11.23
C SER A 212 2.22 11.07 -9.72
N LEU A 213 2.03 9.98 -8.96
CA LEU A 213 1.99 9.99 -7.49
C LEU A 213 3.37 9.88 -6.82
N GLY A 214 4.44 9.66 -7.59
CA GLY A 214 5.82 9.73 -7.11
C GLY A 214 6.51 8.40 -6.80
N GLY A 215 5.93 7.27 -7.20
CA GLY A 215 6.57 5.95 -7.19
C GLY A 215 6.01 5.00 -6.13
N VAL A 216 6.89 4.48 -5.26
CA VAL A 216 6.55 3.53 -4.20
C VAL A 216 6.22 4.31 -2.92
N GLY A 217 5.18 3.92 -2.20
CA GLY A 217 4.81 4.54 -0.93
C GLY A 217 3.32 4.41 -0.62
N THR A 218 2.80 5.40 0.07
CA THR A 218 1.40 5.44 0.52
C THR A 218 0.76 6.77 0.18
N GLY A 219 -0.57 6.81 0.25
CA GLY A 219 -1.30 8.08 0.24
C GLY A 219 -2.53 8.00 1.11
N GLU A 220 -3.06 9.16 1.45
CA GLU A 220 -4.28 9.30 2.23
C GLU A 220 -5.01 10.57 1.80
N PHE A 221 -6.33 10.57 1.95
CA PHE A 221 -7.11 11.77 1.76
C PHE A 221 -7.16 12.56 3.07
N GLU A 222 -6.89 13.86 2.98
CA GLU A 222 -7.02 14.82 4.08
C GLU A 222 -8.17 15.78 3.76
N THR A 223 -9.02 16.05 4.76
CA THR A 223 -10.06 17.07 4.67
C THR A 223 -9.70 18.22 5.60
N THR A 224 -9.11 19.28 5.06
CA THR A 224 -8.58 20.43 5.85
C THR A 224 -9.68 21.43 6.23
N ALA A 225 -10.77 21.45 5.47
CA ALA A 225 -12.00 22.19 5.72
C ALA A 225 -13.17 21.41 5.11
N ASP A 226 -14.42 21.68 5.49
CA ASP A 226 -15.62 20.94 5.07
C ASP A 226 -15.77 20.76 3.54
N THR A 227 -15.03 21.54 2.74
CA THR A 227 -15.10 21.52 1.27
C THR A 227 -13.76 21.26 0.57
N VAL A 228 -12.63 21.27 1.28
CA VAL A 228 -11.30 21.12 0.67
C VAL A 228 -10.78 19.73 0.95
N ILE A 229 -10.69 18.94 -0.11
CA ILE A 229 -10.16 17.59 -0.08
C ILE A 229 -8.80 17.60 -0.77
N ASP A 230 -7.77 17.25 -0.02
CA ASP A 230 -6.44 17.01 -0.53
C ASP A 230 -6.14 15.49 -0.52
N LEU A 231 -5.37 15.02 -1.48
CA LEU A 231 -4.68 13.74 -1.43
C LEU A 231 -3.22 14.02 -1.08
N VAL A 232 -2.74 13.44 0.01
CA VAL A 232 -1.33 13.51 0.42
C VAL A 232 -0.70 12.17 0.15
N ALA A 233 0.24 12.13 -0.79
CA ALA A 233 1.00 10.95 -1.15
C ALA A 233 2.45 11.10 -0.69
N ARG A 234 2.92 10.17 0.15
CA ARG A 234 4.31 10.09 0.58
C ARG A 234 4.96 8.93 -0.14
N THR A 235 5.81 9.24 -1.10
CA THR A 235 6.39 8.24 -2.01
C THR A 235 7.88 8.47 -2.26
N TYR A 236 8.56 7.48 -2.80
CA TYR A 236 9.94 7.56 -3.24
C TYR A 236 10.13 6.87 -4.59
N ARG A 237 11.25 7.18 -5.23
CA ARG A 237 11.79 6.44 -6.37
C ARG A 237 13.20 5.99 -6.02
N GLN A 238 13.56 4.81 -6.51
CA GLN A 238 14.94 4.34 -6.36
C GLN A 238 15.91 5.32 -7.02
N HIS A 239 16.94 5.69 -6.28
CA HIS A 239 17.93 6.63 -6.75
C HIS A 239 18.99 5.93 -7.61
N ALA A 240 19.28 6.41 -8.82
CA ALA A 240 20.19 5.71 -9.75
C ALA A 240 21.64 5.56 -9.25
N LEU A 241 22.05 6.36 -8.27
CA LEU A 241 23.36 6.30 -7.63
C LEU A 241 23.42 5.36 -6.42
N PHE A 242 22.27 4.88 -5.95
CA PHE A 242 22.14 4.12 -4.72
C PHE A 242 21.51 2.77 -4.98
N ASP A 243 22.07 1.72 -4.40
CA ASP A 243 21.47 0.40 -4.35
C ASP A 243 20.61 0.31 -3.09
N GLU A 244 19.31 0.54 -3.28
CA GLU A 244 18.32 0.64 -2.21
C GLU A 244 17.49 -0.65 -2.12
N CYS A 245 17.56 -1.31 -0.96
CA CYS A 245 16.69 -2.42 -0.63
C CYS A 245 15.28 -1.93 -0.24
N ALA A 246 14.27 -2.80 -0.30
CA ALA A 246 12.87 -2.42 0.00
C ALA A 246 12.61 -1.95 1.44
N THR A 247 13.53 -2.25 2.37
CA THR A 247 13.46 -1.84 3.79
C THR A 247 14.50 -0.79 4.15
N CYS A 248 15.30 -0.33 3.18
CA CYS A 248 16.35 0.64 3.40
C CYS A 248 15.70 2.04 3.51
N PRO A 249 16.38 3.01 4.14
CA PRO A 249 15.96 4.40 4.04
C PRO A 249 15.91 4.85 2.57
N HIS A 250 14.92 5.68 2.23
CA HIS A 250 14.71 6.21 0.89
C HIS A 250 14.53 7.73 0.91
N VAL A 251 14.77 8.38 -0.23
CA VAL A 251 14.43 9.80 -0.41
C VAL A 251 12.93 9.93 -0.67
N TYR A 252 12.18 10.16 0.40
CA TYR A 252 10.74 10.38 0.30
C TYR A 252 10.43 11.80 -0.16
N VAL A 253 9.35 11.92 -0.93
CA VAL A 253 8.73 13.17 -1.34
C VAL A 253 7.26 13.10 -0.95
N VAL A 254 6.77 14.17 -0.32
CA VAL A 254 5.34 14.37 -0.07
C VAL A 254 4.77 15.19 -1.22
N HIS A 255 3.82 14.60 -1.93
CA HIS A 255 3.04 15.23 -2.97
C HIS A 255 1.65 15.55 -2.42
N ARG A 256 1.23 16.81 -2.52
CA ARG A 256 -0.15 17.21 -2.19
C ARG A 256 -0.90 17.48 -3.47
N PHE A 257 -2.05 16.85 -3.62
CA PHE A 257 -2.96 17.09 -4.73
C PHE A 257 -4.28 17.61 -4.20
N ARG A 258 -4.84 18.66 -4.82
CA ARG A 258 -6.13 19.21 -4.45
C ARG A 258 -7.22 18.70 -5.37
N TRP A 259 -8.35 18.26 -4.82
CA TRP A 259 -9.51 17.90 -5.62
C TRP A 259 -10.21 19.15 -6.16
N VAL A 260 -10.02 19.43 -7.44
CA VAL A 260 -10.68 20.51 -8.20
C VAL A 260 -11.85 19.97 -9.02
N ALA A 261 -12.42 20.76 -9.92
CA ALA A 261 -13.61 20.38 -10.71
C ALA A 261 -13.41 19.07 -11.50
N ARG A 262 -12.22 18.86 -12.10
CA ARG A 262 -11.94 17.72 -13.01
C ARG A 262 -11.01 16.64 -12.42
N GLY A 263 -10.94 16.56 -11.09
CA GLY A 263 -10.09 15.59 -10.40
C GLY A 263 -9.01 16.25 -9.56
N PHE A 264 -7.89 15.56 -9.38
CA PHE A 264 -6.82 15.99 -8.49
C PHE A 264 -5.69 16.67 -9.27
N GLU A 265 -5.30 17.86 -8.83
CA GLU A 265 -4.17 18.63 -9.37
C GLU A 265 -3.07 18.75 -8.32
N ARG A 266 -1.82 18.49 -8.70
CA ARG A 266 -0.69 18.62 -7.77
C ARG A 266 -0.48 20.09 -7.43
N VAL A 267 -0.64 20.44 -6.16
CA VAL A 267 -0.48 21.81 -5.63
C VAL A 267 0.83 21.98 -4.85
N GLU A 268 1.41 20.89 -4.38
CA GLU A 268 2.63 20.91 -3.58
C GLU A 268 3.47 19.66 -3.84
N GLN A 269 4.80 19.82 -3.72
CA GLN A 269 5.75 18.72 -3.75
C GLN A 269 6.96 19.10 -2.90
N ASN A 270 7.12 18.43 -1.77
CA ASN A 270 8.21 18.71 -0.83
C ASN A 270 9.02 17.44 -0.57
N PRO A 271 10.36 17.46 -0.71
CA PRO A 271 11.18 16.38 -0.20
C PRO A 271 11.00 16.28 1.32
N VAL A 272 11.03 15.06 1.85
CA VAL A 272 11.01 14.81 3.31
C VAL A 272 12.44 14.85 3.82
N PRO A 273 12.82 15.83 4.66
CA PRO A 273 14.17 15.89 5.20
C PRO A 273 14.48 14.65 6.04
N SER A 274 15.65 14.07 5.80
CA SER A 274 16.19 12.95 6.55
C SER A 274 17.72 12.94 6.46
N PRO A 275 18.42 12.24 7.37
CA PRO A 275 19.85 11.98 7.24
C PRO A 275 20.20 11.34 5.89
N TYR A 276 19.42 10.35 5.48
CA TYR A 276 19.61 9.66 4.21
C TYR A 276 19.45 10.60 2.99
N SER A 277 18.35 11.37 2.93
CA SER A 277 18.13 12.31 1.83
C SER A 277 19.20 13.39 1.76
N THR A 278 19.67 13.86 2.92
CA THR A 278 20.78 14.83 3.01
C THR A 278 22.06 14.26 2.41
N PHE A 279 22.36 12.98 2.69
CA PHE A 279 23.51 12.31 2.12
C PHE A 279 23.37 12.10 0.60
N VAL A 280 22.20 11.68 0.13
CA VAL A 280 21.92 11.51 -1.30
C VAL A 280 22.13 12.83 -2.05
N GLU A 281 21.50 13.91 -1.59
CA GLU A 281 21.63 15.26 -2.17
C GLU A 281 23.09 15.74 -2.18
N PHE A 282 23.84 15.47 -1.09
CA PHE A 282 25.26 15.82 -1.01
C PHE A 282 26.10 15.09 -2.08
N ILE A 283 25.88 13.79 -2.25
CA ILE A 283 26.57 13.00 -3.28
C ILE A 283 26.20 13.47 -4.69
N GLU A 284 24.92 13.77 -4.94
CA GLU A 284 24.47 14.30 -6.23
C GLU A 284 25.13 15.65 -6.54
N ALA A 285 25.15 16.57 -5.57
CA ALA A 285 25.77 17.88 -5.71
C ALA A 285 27.28 17.77 -6.01
N LEU A 286 27.99 16.89 -5.30
CA LEU A 286 29.42 16.63 -5.56
C LEU A 286 29.64 16.07 -6.96
N ARG A 287 28.76 15.17 -7.44
CA ARG A 287 28.86 14.57 -8.78
C ARG A 287 28.55 15.58 -9.89
N ALA A 288 27.61 16.49 -9.63
CA ALA A 288 27.28 17.59 -10.53
C ALA A 288 28.34 18.71 -10.53
N GLY A 289 29.27 18.72 -9.56
CA GLY A 289 30.22 19.80 -9.37
C GLY A 289 29.60 21.08 -8.79
N ASP A 290 28.38 20.98 -8.25
CA ASP A 290 27.65 22.10 -7.64
C ASP A 290 28.00 22.20 -6.15
N LEU A 291 29.07 22.95 -5.86
CA LEU A 291 29.53 23.17 -4.48
C LEU A 291 28.54 23.99 -3.65
N GLY A 292 27.67 24.78 -4.29
CA GLY A 292 26.63 25.55 -3.61
C GLY A 292 25.54 24.62 -3.07
N ALA A 293 25.07 23.69 -3.90
CA ALA A 293 24.11 22.67 -3.49
C ALA A 293 24.70 21.69 -2.46
N ALA A 294 26.01 21.42 -2.52
CA ALA A 294 26.71 20.59 -1.54
C ALA A 294 26.85 21.26 -0.15
N GLY A 295 26.42 22.51 0.00
CA GLY A 295 26.51 23.31 1.22
C GLY A 295 25.66 22.84 2.41
N ARG A 296 24.93 21.71 2.31
CA ARG A 296 24.20 21.08 3.44
C ARG A 296 25.15 20.35 4.42
N VAL A 297 26.26 21.01 4.74
CA VAL A 297 27.31 20.55 5.66
C VAL A 297 27.46 21.57 6.79
N ALA A 298 27.87 21.09 7.97
CA ALA A 298 28.12 21.97 9.12
C ALA A 298 29.37 22.84 8.93
N ASP A 299 30.38 22.32 8.22
CA ASP A 299 31.64 22.99 7.90
C ASP A 299 31.97 22.79 6.40
N PRO A 300 32.18 23.87 5.63
CA PRO A 300 32.58 23.78 4.22
C PRO A 300 33.84 22.93 3.96
N SER A 301 34.73 22.75 4.94
CA SER A 301 35.91 21.89 4.82
C SER A 301 35.56 20.42 4.51
N LEU A 302 34.35 19.97 4.89
CA LEU A 302 33.84 18.64 4.60
C LEU A 302 33.60 18.39 3.10
N ILE A 303 33.31 19.44 2.33
CA ILE A 303 33.17 19.35 0.87
C ILE A 303 34.54 19.00 0.26
N GLU A 304 35.59 19.71 0.66
CA GLU A 304 36.95 19.45 0.17
C GLU A 304 37.46 18.08 0.63
N LYS A 305 37.17 17.69 1.88
CA LYS A 305 37.46 16.34 2.38
C LYS A 305 36.79 15.26 1.52
N ALA A 306 35.51 15.44 1.17
CA ALA A 306 34.78 14.49 0.33
C ALA A 306 35.32 14.44 -1.11
N ARG A 307 35.74 15.59 -1.65
CA ARG A 307 36.40 15.69 -2.97
C ARG A 307 37.76 14.98 -2.98
N HIS A 308 38.54 15.10 -1.91
CA HIS A 308 39.80 14.37 -1.76
C HIS A 308 39.60 12.85 -1.66
N LEU A 309 38.46 12.40 -1.13
CA LEU A 309 38.04 10.99 -1.16
C LEU A 309 37.35 10.58 -2.47
N ASP A 310 37.38 11.45 -3.48
CA ASP A 310 36.80 11.22 -4.80
C ASP A 310 35.29 10.90 -4.79
N TRP A 311 34.52 11.30 -3.77
CA TRP A 311 33.09 10.94 -3.65
C TRP A 311 32.21 11.38 -4.82
N GLY A 312 32.59 12.47 -5.51
CA GLY A 312 31.90 12.94 -6.73
C GLY A 312 32.20 12.12 -7.99
N LYS A 313 33.18 11.20 -7.95
CA LYS A 313 33.52 10.33 -9.10
C LYS A 313 32.75 9.00 -9.04
N PRO A 314 32.54 8.30 -10.17
CA PRO A 314 31.97 6.95 -10.13
C PRO A 314 32.95 5.94 -9.50
N ALA A 315 32.52 5.22 -8.45
CA ALA A 315 33.28 4.07 -7.88
C ALA A 315 32.36 2.93 -7.42
N GLY A 316 31.23 2.75 -8.12
CA GLY A 316 30.14 1.84 -7.74
C GLY A 316 28.94 2.58 -7.16
N ALA A 317 27.85 1.85 -6.95
CA ALA A 317 26.67 2.39 -6.27
C ALA A 317 26.96 2.59 -4.78
N TRP A 318 26.32 3.60 -4.21
CA TRP A 318 26.25 3.79 -2.77
C TRP A 318 25.20 2.85 -2.18
N ARG A 319 25.45 2.27 -1.02
CA ARG A 319 24.42 1.50 -0.30
C ARG A 319 24.59 1.70 1.19
N ILE A 320 23.50 1.63 1.92
CA ILE A 320 23.53 1.65 3.38
C ILE A 320 24.04 0.32 3.91
N ALA A 321 24.77 0.33 5.03
CA ALA A 321 25.20 -0.90 5.68
C ALA A 321 24.00 -1.62 6.32
N PRO A 322 23.82 -2.94 6.12
CA PRO A 322 22.77 -3.69 6.79
C PRO A 322 23.04 -3.76 8.30
N ALA A 323 22.00 -3.58 9.11
CA ALA A 323 22.02 -3.83 10.56
C ALA A 323 22.99 -2.99 11.41
N ALA A 324 23.46 -1.83 10.96
CA ALA A 324 24.15 -0.92 11.87
C ALA A 324 23.17 -0.43 12.96
N ASP A 325 23.68 -0.12 14.16
CA ASP A 325 22.97 0.63 15.20
C ASP A 325 22.71 2.06 14.68
N GLU A 326 21.88 2.16 13.65
CA GLU A 326 21.58 3.36 12.91
C GLU A 326 20.63 4.20 13.72
N THR A 327 21.24 5.13 14.44
CA THR A 327 20.51 6.27 14.96
C THR A 327 20.39 7.29 13.83
N PRO A 328 19.34 8.14 13.82
CA PRO A 328 19.25 9.25 12.86
C PRO A 328 20.49 10.15 12.82
N GLN A 329 21.35 10.10 13.84
CA GLN A 329 22.57 10.89 13.93
C GLN A 329 23.80 10.23 13.30
N ARG A 330 23.79 8.92 13.02
CA ARG A 330 24.95 8.19 12.47
C ARG A 330 24.53 7.04 11.57
N MET A 331 25.03 7.07 10.33
CA MET A 331 24.77 6.02 9.34
C MET A 331 26.09 5.57 8.70
N VAL A 332 26.14 4.31 8.25
CA VAL A 332 27.31 3.79 7.53
C VAL A 332 26.91 3.54 6.08
N PHE A 333 27.69 4.10 5.16
CA PHE A 333 27.50 3.95 3.73
C PHE A 333 28.68 3.20 3.13
N PHE A 334 28.37 2.24 2.27
CA PHE A 334 29.34 1.58 1.40
C PHE A 334 29.31 2.24 0.03
N ARG A 335 30.48 2.28 -0.62
CA ARG A 335 30.62 2.68 -2.02
C ARG A 335 31.39 1.61 -2.76
N GLY A 336 30.70 0.94 -3.67
CA GLY A 336 31.22 -0.26 -4.31
C GLY A 336 31.63 -1.34 -3.29
N GLU A 337 32.67 -2.10 -3.61
CA GLU A 337 33.10 -3.26 -2.83
C GLU A 337 34.11 -2.92 -1.71
N LYS A 338 34.81 -1.79 -1.83
CA LYS A 338 36.02 -1.53 -1.01
C LYS A 338 35.86 -0.39 -0.02
N GLU A 339 34.98 0.56 -0.29
CA GLU A 339 34.89 1.78 0.49
C GLU A 339 33.73 1.70 1.49
N SER A 340 33.97 2.18 2.71
CA SER A 340 32.98 2.31 3.76
C SER A 340 33.23 3.57 4.57
N TYR A 341 32.15 4.32 4.81
CA TYR A 341 32.21 5.59 5.50
C TYR A 341 31.11 5.67 6.54
N ARG A 342 31.48 6.07 7.76
CA ARG A 342 30.51 6.48 8.78
C ARG A 342 30.28 7.96 8.63
N VAL A 343 29.02 8.36 8.45
CA VAL A 343 28.60 9.76 8.28
C VAL A 343 27.78 10.17 9.50
N GLN A 344 28.09 11.32 10.06
CA GLN A 344 27.40 11.91 11.20
C GLN A 344 26.49 13.04 10.74
N PHE A 345 25.29 13.09 11.32
CA PHE A 345 24.26 14.06 11.01
C PHE A 345 23.79 14.77 12.28
N GLU A 346 23.44 16.04 12.11
CA GLU A 346 22.78 16.85 13.13
C GLU A 346 21.52 17.49 12.55
N GLN A 347 20.44 17.48 13.32
CA GLN A 347 19.21 18.16 12.93
C GLN A 347 19.35 19.67 13.19
N ARG A 348 19.07 20.48 12.18
CA ARG A 348 19.03 21.94 12.26
C ARG A 348 17.66 22.45 11.81
N GLY A 349 16.79 22.69 12.79
CA GLY A 349 15.39 23.02 12.51
C GLY A 349 14.65 21.83 11.90
N ALA A 350 14.08 22.03 10.70
CA ALA A 350 13.39 20.97 9.96
C ALA A 350 14.34 20.10 9.11
N ASP A 351 15.60 20.53 8.94
CA ASP A 351 16.57 19.89 8.05
C ASP A 351 17.64 19.13 8.81
N PHE A 352 18.45 18.36 8.06
CA PHE A 352 19.66 17.71 8.57
C PHE A 352 20.88 18.27 7.84
N VAL A 353 22.03 18.26 8.54
CA VAL A 353 23.33 18.59 7.94
C VAL A 353 24.34 17.51 8.27
N ILE A 354 25.31 17.31 7.38
CA ILE A 354 26.46 16.44 7.65
C ILE A 354 27.45 17.19 8.54
N THR A 355 27.77 16.64 9.71
CA THR A 355 28.69 17.25 10.67
C THR A 355 30.10 16.68 10.60
N ASP A 356 30.23 15.41 10.20
CA ASP A 356 31.51 14.75 9.98
C ASP A 356 31.32 13.46 9.19
N PHE A 357 32.42 12.90 8.68
CA PHE A 357 32.48 11.54 8.19
C PHE A 357 33.90 10.97 8.27
N GLU A 358 34.01 9.66 8.44
CA GLU A 358 35.29 8.96 8.52
C GLU A 358 35.25 7.64 7.75
N ALA A 359 36.39 7.24 7.18
CA ALA A 359 36.52 5.91 6.61
C ALA A 359 36.53 4.87 7.74
N VAL A 360 35.78 3.79 7.56
CA VAL A 360 35.69 2.70 8.54
C VAL A 360 35.98 1.36 7.89
N SER A 361 36.36 0.36 8.70
CA SER A 361 36.49 -1.01 8.20
C SER A 361 35.13 -1.58 7.83
N ARG A 362 35.05 -2.23 6.67
CA ARG A 362 33.88 -3.00 6.24
C ARG A 362 33.82 -4.32 7.03
N SER A 363 33.46 -4.25 8.31
CA SER A 363 33.37 -5.41 9.21
C SER A 363 31.95 -5.91 9.43
N VAL A 364 30.97 -5.36 8.69
CA VAL A 364 29.55 -5.71 8.81
C VAL A 364 29.06 -6.15 7.42
N GLU A 365 29.16 -7.44 7.14
CA GLU A 365 28.34 -8.17 6.16
C GLU A 365 27.82 -9.44 6.82
#